data_AF-X6MSL9-F1
#
_entry.id   AF-X6MSL9-F1
#
_cell.length_a   1.000
_cell.length_b   1.000
_cell.length_c   1.000
_cell.angle_alpha   90.00
_cell.angle_beta   90.00
_cell.angle_gamma   90.00
#
_symmetry.space_group_name_H-M   'P 1'
#
loop_
_entity.id
_entity.type
_entity.pdbx_description
1 polymer ?
#
loop_
_entity_poly.entity_id
_entity_poly.type
_entity_poly.pdbx_seq_one_letter_code
_entity_poly.pdbx_strand_id
1 'polypeptide(L)'
;MGNQNTTPFQSLKELPTPLKQSQCVPHKHELLICGGYQQRACYSYHTIKNEYKFICEYPSGIQLHGHCVVKLVDNNNINKDNNQITLLSFGGLNKHTLVMKYVSVWSNISNKFNKLNNYNQWTPFTDNHNNPIIMGKENGPYIGVRAVIGGRDNDLLFITFRYRYISVFDLNTFQFIKHNTLPTDYYIGSHCF
;
A
#
# COMPACT_ATOMS: atom_id res chain seq x y z
N MET A 1 -31.34 -29.81 24.78
CA MET A 1 -29.90 -29.85 24.44
C MET A 1 -29.80 -29.33 23.01
N GLY A 2 -29.22 -28.20 22.64
CA GLY A 2 -28.54 -27.08 23.28
C GLY A 2 -28.09 -26.22 22.09
N ASN A 3 -28.75 -25.06 21.87
CA ASN A 3 -28.46 -24.19 20.72
C ASN A 3 -27.03 -23.65 20.84
N GLN A 4 -26.10 -24.20 20.06
CA GLN A 4 -24.78 -23.60 19.88
C GLN A 4 -24.95 -22.35 19.02
N ASN A 5 -24.92 -21.17 19.66
CA ASN A 5 -24.71 -19.90 18.98
C ASN A 5 -23.30 -19.89 18.38
N THR A 6 -23.13 -20.47 17.20
CA THR A 6 -21.90 -20.28 16.42
C THR A 6 -21.98 -18.92 15.75
N THR A 7 -21.27 -17.94 16.30
CA THR A 7 -21.11 -16.65 15.62
C THR A 7 -20.34 -16.89 14.31
N PRO A 8 -20.77 -16.33 13.17
CA PRO A 8 -20.08 -16.53 11.88
C PRO A 8 -18.69 -15.89 11.85
N PHE A 9 -18.40 -15.04 12.84
CA PHE A 9 -17.11 -14.37 13.01
C PHE A 9 -16.41 -14.89 14.27
N GLN A 10 -15.10 -15.04 14.15
CA GLN A 10 -14.18 -15.31 15.25
C GLN A 10 -13.35 -14.06 15.51
N SER A 11 -13.25 -13.65 16.78
CA SER A 11 -12.31 -12.61 17.19
C SER A 11 -10.88 -13.15 17.10
N LEU A 12 -10.03 -12.43 16.36
CA LEU A 12 -8.59 -12.71 16.24
C LEU A 12 -7.81 -11.87 17.25
N LYS A 13 -6.48 -12.02 17.25
CA LYS A 13 -5.60 -11.21 18.10
C LYS A 13 -5.82 -9.72 17.84
N GLU A 14 -5.93 -8.96 18.92
CA GLU A 14 -6.08 -7.51 18.87
C GLU A 14 -4.84 -6.85 18.26
N LEU A 15 -5.08 -5.74 17.55
CA LEU A 15 -4.01 -4.95 16.97
C LEU A 15 -3.11 -4.36 18.06
N PRO A 16 -1.78 -4.27 17.84
CA PRO A 16 -0.88 -3.61 18.79
C PRO A 16 -1.22 -2.13 19.03
N THR A 17 -1.84 -1.48 18.04
CA THR A 17 -2.29 -0.09 18.11
C THR A 17 -3.65 0.09 17.42
N PRO A 18 -4.52 0.99 17.90
CA PRO A 18 -5.75 1.34 17.20
C PRO A 18 -5.44 1.93 15.82
N LEU A 19 -6.15 1.45 14.79
CA LEU A 19 -5.96 1.89 13.41
C LEU A 19 -7.24 2.49 12.85
N LYS A 20 -7.10 3.60 12.13
CA LYS A 20 -8.19 4.25 11.41
C LYS A 20 -7.76 4.50 9.97
N GLN A 21 -8.60 4.13 9.01
CA GLN A 21 -8.35 4.31 7.56
C GLN A 21 -7.00 3.72 7.11
N SER A 22 -6.56 2.63 7.75
CA SER A 22 -5.33 1.92 7.40
C SER A 22 -5.43 1.32 6.00
N GLN A 23 -4.30 1.22 5.31
CA GLN A 23 -4.20 0.51 4.04
C GLN A 23 -3.58 -0.85 4.31
N CYS A 24 -4.25 -1.90 3.83
CA CYS A 24 -3.82 -3.27 4.05
C CYS A 24 -3.53 -3.97 2.71
N VAL A 25 -2.47 -4.77 2.66
CA VAL A 25 -2.05 -5.51 1.48
C VAL A 25 -1.87 -6.98 1.82
N PRO A 26 -2.62 -7.91 1.20
CA PRO A 26 -2.42 -9.33 1.40
C PRO A 26 -1.15 -9.82 0.69
N HIS A 27 -0.38 -10.67 1.37
CA HIS A 27 0.79 -11.34 0.81
C HIS A 27 0.97 -12.73 1.43
N LYS A 28 0.66 -13.78 0.67
CA LYS A 28 0.70 -15.18 1.15
C LYS A 28 -0.16 -15.34 2.43
N HIS A 29 0.44 -15.76 3.55
CA HIS A 29 -0.22 -15.89 4.86
C HIS A 29 -0.10 -14.63 5.72
N GLU A 30 0.19 -13.49 5.11
CA GLU A 30 0.36 -12.21 5.80
C GLU A 30 -0.64 -11.19 5.31
N LEU A 31 -1.14 -10.38 6.24
CA LEU A 31 -1.81 -9.12 5.98
C LEU A 31 -0.87 -8.00 6.42
N LEU A 32 -0.30 -7.29 5.45
CA LEU A 32 0.53 -6.13 5.72
C LEU A 32 -0.38 -4.94 5.99
N ILE A 33 -0.08 -4.21 7.03
CA ILE A 33 -0.84 -3.07 7.53
C ILE A 33 0.10 -1.87 7.48
N CYS A 34 -0.21 -0.89 6.64
CA CYS A 34 0.71 0.19 6.28
C CYS A 34 0.25 1.53 6.87
N GLY A 35 0.43 1.71 8.18
CA GLY A 35 0.05 2.95 8.87
C GLY A 35 -1.44 3.27 8.78
N GLY A 36 -1.83 4.51 9.00
CA GLY A 36 -3.22 4.98 8.98
C GLY A 36 -3.33 6.42 9.45
N TYR A 37 -4.55 6.91 9.64
CA TYR A 37 -4.77 8.26 10.18
C TYR A 37 -4.02 8.43 11.51
N GLN A 38 -3.07 9.37 11.54
CA GLN A 38 -2.16 9.66 12.66
C GLN A 38 -1.25 8.51 13.11
N GLN A 39 -1.27 7.34 12.45
CA GLN A 39 -0.46 6.19 12.80
C GLN A 39 0.59 5.89 11.72
N ARG A 40 1.87 5.95 12.06
CA ARG A 40 2.98 5.73 11.11
C ARG A 40 3.50 4.29 11.09
N ALA A 41 3.25 3.51 12.15
CA ALA A 41 3.79 2.15 12.26
C ALA A 41 3.11 1.20 11.27
N CYS A 42 3.92 0.32 10.71
CA CYS A 42 3.52 -0.75 9.81
C CYS A 42 3.70 -2.11 10.51
N TYR A 43 2.77 -3.02 10.29
CA TYR A 43 2.76 -4.36 10.88
C TYR A 43 2.49 -5.42 9.82
N SER A 44 2.99 -6.62 10.05
CA SER A 44 2.56 -7.83 9.35
C SER A 44 1.77 -8.67 10.33
N TYR A 45 0.52 -8.98 9.98
CA TYR A 45 -0.30 -9.96 10.69
C TYR A 45 -0.23 -11.30 9.97
N HIS A 46 0.19 -12.36 10.66
CA HIS A 46 0.25 -13.69 10.08
C HIS A 46 -1.03 -14.46 10.36
N THR A 47 -1.77 -14.83 9.32
CA THR A 47 -3.13 -15.40 9.42
C THR A 47 -3.16 -16.77 10.10
N ILE A 48 -2.17 -17.63 9.85
CA ILE A 48 -2.06 -18.95 10.50
C ILE A 48 -1.56 -18.83 11.96
N LYS A 49 -0.56 -17.98 12.21
CA LYS A 49 0.03 -17.84 13.54
C LYS A 49 -0.82 -16.99 14.48
N ASN A 50 -1.77 -16.21 13.96
CA ASN A 50 -2.58 -15.25 14.70
C ASN A 50 -1.71 -14.27 15.51
N GLU A 51 -0.67 -13.74 14.88
CA GLU A 51 0.32 -12.86 15.51
C GLU A 51 0.70 -11.68 14.63
N TYR A 52 1.05 -10.57 15.27
CA TYR A 52 1.57 -9.37 14.62
C TYR A 52 3.08 -9.26 14.83
N LYS A 53 3.78 -8.78 13.82
CA LYS A 53 5.17 -8.30 13.90
C LYS A 53 5.27 -6.90 13.34
N PHE A 54 6.05 -6.07 14.02
CA PHE A 54 6.43 -4.77 13.51
C PHE A 54 7.29 -4.90 12.25
N ILE A 55 7.06 -4.02 11.28
CA ILE A 55 7.84 -3.93 10.05
C ILE A 55 8.78 -2.71 10.16
N CYS A 56 8.18 -1.51 10.16
CA CYS A 56 8.86 -0.23 10.27
C CYS A 56 7.84 0.89 10.50
N GLU A 57 8.28 2.15 10.46
CA GLU A 57 7.40 3.31 10.37
C GLU A 57 7.57 4.05 9.05
N TYR A 58 6.53 4.78 8.62
CA TYR A 58 6.69 5.88 7.67
C TYR A 58 7.61 6.98 8.25
N PRO A 59 8.33 7.76 7.42
CA PRO A 59 9.13 8.89 7.90
C PRO A 59 8.32 9.90 8.72
N SER A 60 8.96 10.59 9.67
CA SER A 60 8.28 11.46 10.66
C SER A 60 7.48 12.62 10.07
N GLY A 61 7.89 13.14 8.91
CA GLY A 61 7.19 14.21 8.20
C GLY A 61 5.95 13.77 7.41
N ILE A 62 5.65 12.47 7.33
CA ILE A 62 4.60 11.94 6.46
C ILE A 62 3.27 11.84 7.21
N GLN A 63 2.21 12.40 6.60
CA GLN A 63 0.85 12.29 7.08
C GLN A 63 0.01 11.40 6.16
N LEU A 64 -0.58 10.35 6.74
CA LEU A 64 -1.23 9.27 6.00
C LEU A 64 -2.75 9.45 5.83
N HIS A 65 -3.26 10.67 6.02
CA HIS A 65 -4.70 10.93 5.90
C HIS A 65 -5.17 10.73 4.45
N GLY A 66 -5.85 9.62 4.20
CA GLY A 66 -6.43 9.30 2.90
C GLY A 66 -5.40 8.89 1.84
N HIS A 67 -4.27 8.31 2.27
CA HIS A 67 -3.27 7.73 1.37
C HIS A 67 -3.74 6.38 0.79
N CYS A 68 -3.07 5.93 -0.26
CA CYS A 68 -3.26 4.61 -0.87
C CYS A 68 -1.94 3.84 -0.83
N VAL A 69 -2.03 2.51 -0.69
CA VAL A 69 -0.91 1.59 -0.85
C VAL A 69 -1.30 0.51 -1.84
N VAL A 70 -0.46 0.26 -2.84
CA VAL A 70 -0.64 -0.80 -3.83
C VAL A 70 0.58 -1.72 -3.86
N LYS A 71 0.35 -2.99 -4.15
CA LYS A 71 1.41 -3.97 -4.38
C LYS A 71 1.81 -3.93 -5.85
N LEU A 72 3.06 -3.56 -6.13
CA LEU A 72 3.60 -3.63 -7.49
C LEU A 72 3.82 -5.09 -7.89
N VAL A 73 3.46 -5.43 -9.12
CA VAL A 73 3.70 -6.75 -9.69
C VAL A 73 5.11 -6.76 -10.28
N ASP A 74 5.94 -7.70 -9.82
CA ASP A 74 7.25 -7.92 -10.40
C ASP A 74 7.16 -9.09 -11.38
N ASN A 75 7.06 -8.79 -12.68
CA ASN A 75 6.99 -9.80 -13.74
C ASN A 75 8.33 -10.52 -13.96
N ASN A 76 9.45 -9.98 -13.45
CA ASN A 76 10.80 -10.49 -13.70
C ASN A 76 11.29 -11.45 -12.60
N ASN A 77 10.53 -11.61 -11.50
CA ASN A 77 10.91 -12.50 -10.41
C ASN A 77 10.48 -13.95 -10.72
N ILE A 78 11.35 -14.67 -11.43
CA ILE A 78 11.20 -16.09 -11.84
C ILE A 78 11.11 -17.04 -10.63
N ASN A 79 11.51 -16.59 -9.43
CA ASN A 79 11.36 -17.37 -8.19
C ASN A 79 9.98 -17.18 -7.56
N LYS A 80 9.07 -18.11 -7.88
CA LYS A 80 7.70 -18.23 -7.35
C LYS A 80 7.59 -18.31 -5.82
N ASP A 81 8.70 -18.47 -5.11
CA ASP A 81 8.73 -18.64 -3.64
C ASP A 81 9.20 -17.39 -2.87
N ASN A 82 9.42 -16.26 -3.54
CA ASN A 82 9.95 -15.09 -2.86
C ASN A 82 8.96 -14.55 -1.81
N ASN A 83 9.44 -14.47 -0.57
CA ASN A 83 8.81 -13.78 0.55
C ASN A 83 8.95 -12.25 0.43
N GLN A 84 9.08 -11.75 -0.81
CA GLN A 84 9.40 -10.37 -1.11
C GLN A 84 8.35 -9.78 -2.04
N ILE A 85 8.02 -8.52 -1.82
CA ILE A 85 7.15 -7.72 -2.68
C ILE A 85 7.61 -6.27 -2.67
N THR A 86 7.19 -5.51 -3.67
CA THR A 86 7.37 -4.05 -3.66
C THR A 86 6.02 -3.39 -3.42
N LEU A 87 5.97 -2.49 -2.46
CA LEU A 87 4.80 -1.69 -2.12
C LEU A 87 5.04 -0.25 -2.57
N LEU A 88 4.03 0.37 -3.16
CA LEU A 88 4.01 1.79 -3.50
C LEU A 88 2.95 2.47 -2.64
N SER A 89 3.35 3.49 -1.89
CA SER A 89 2.48 4.30 -1.05
C SER A 89 2.46 5.74 -1.54
N PHE A 90 1.27 6.30 -1.73
CA PHE A 90 1.16 7.66 -2.25
C PHE A 90 -0.15 8.36 -1.89
N GLY A 91 -0.17 9.67 -2.16
CA GLY A 91 -1.32 10.54 -1.96
C GLY A 91 -1.43 11.08 -0.54
N GLY A 92 -2.67 11.26 -0.08
CA GLY A 92 -2.96 11.90 1.20
C GLY A 92 -3.05 13.43 1.13
N LEU A 93 -3.34 14.05 2.28
CA LEU A 93 -3.42 15.51 2.41
C LEU A 93 -2.07 16.17 2.10
N ASN A 94 -1.02 15.71 2.79
CA ASN A 94 0.36 16.08 2.51
C ASN A 94 0.97 15.01 1.63
N LYS A 95 0.88 15.25 0.31
CA LYS A 95 1.23 14.30 -0.73
C LYS A 95 2.61 13.69 -0.47
N HIS A 96 2.66 12.37 -0.50
CA HIS A 96 3.92 11.63 -0.57
C HIS A 96 3.89 10.64 -1.72
N THR A 97 5.06 10.14 -2.07
CA THR A 97 5.22 9.00 -2.97
C THR A 97 6.46 8.24 -2.50
N LEU A 98 6.21 7.07 -1.93
CA LEU A 98 7.20 6.25 -1.24
C LEU A 98 7.10 4.82 -1.75
N VAL A 99 8.24 4.14 -1.79
CA VAL A 99 8.34 2.74 -2.15
C VAL A 99 8.94 1.96 -0.99
N MET A 100 8.51 0.72 -0.81
CA MET A 100 9.11 -0.22 0.13
C MET A 100 9.33 -1.54 -0.57
N LYS A 101 10.58 -2.01 -0.56
CA LYS A 101 10.88 -3.42 -0.82
C LYS A 101 10.65 -4.17 0.47
N TYR A 102 9.54 -4.89 0.54
CA TYR A 102 9.18 -5.69 1.69
C TYR A 102 9.79 -7.09 1.57
N VAL A 103 10.32 -7.61 2.67
CA VAL A 103 10.66 -9.01 2.88
C VAL A 103 9.96 -9.49 4.15
N SER A 104 9.32 -10.66 4.08
CA SER A 104 8.57 -11.25 5.19
C SER A 104 9.38 -11.25 6.47
N VAL A 105 8.85 -10.59 7.50
CA VAL A 105 9.39 -10.58 8.88
C VAL A 105 9.19 -11.92 9.59
N TRP A 106 8.55 -12.87 8.92
CA TRP A 106 8.37 -14.26 9.37
C TRP A 106 9.36 -15.22 8.72
N SER A 107 10.11 -14.77 7.71
CA SER A 107 11.14 -15.57 7.07
C SER A 107 12.45 -15.56 7.87
N ASN A 108 13.13 -16.72 7.92
CA ASN A 108 14.44 -16.87 8.58
C ASN A 108 15.55 -16.04 7.90
N ILE A 109 15.29 -15.57 6.68
CA ILE A 109 16.23 -14.81 5.83
C ILE A 109 16.22 -13.31 6.19
N SER A 110 15.15 -12.81 6.82
CA SER A 110 14.91 -11.38 7.07
C SER A 110 16.07 -10.66 7.79
N ASN A 111 16.70 -11.30 8.78
CA ASN A 111 17.76 -10.68 9.59
C ASN A 111 19.04 -10.35 8.81
N LYS A 112 19.37 -11.09 7.75
CA LYS A 112 20.61 -10.88 6.98
C LYS A 112 20.46 -9.82 5.88
N PHE A 113 19.27 -9.73 5.27
CA PHE A 113 19.02 -8.83 4.13
C PHE A 113 18.60 -7.42 4.54
N ASN A 114 17.89 -7.26 5.67
CA ASN A 114 17.41 -5.95 6.12
C ASN A 114 18.54 -4.92 6.32
N LYS A 115 19.75 -5.36 6.69
CA LYS A 115 20.87 -4.45 6.99
C LYS A 115 21.62 -3.93 5.76
N LEU A 116 21.55 -4.64 4.62
CA LEU A 116 22.38 -4.33 3.44
C LEU A 116 21.64 -3.53 2.36
N ASN A 117 20.31 -3.66 2.28
CA ASN A 117 19.55 -3.25 1.08
C ASN A 117 18.31 -2.38 1.38
N ASN A 118 18.21 -1.81 2.59
CA ASN A 118 17.07 -0.98 3.02
C ASN A 118 15.70 -1.65 2.83
N TYR A 119 15.63 -2.98 2.99
CA TYR A 119 14.36 -3.69 3.02
C TYR A 119 13.52 -3.27 4.22
N ASN A 120 12.21 -3.42 4.09
CA ASN A 120 11.25 -3.10 5.15
C ASN A 120 11.38 -1.66 5.64
N GLN A 121 11.73 -0.73 4.75
CA GLN A 121 11.77 0.69 5.02
C GLN A 121 11.11 1.45 3.87
N TRP A 122 10.46 2.56 4.18
CA TRP A 122 9.92 3.47 3.17
C TRP A 122 11.02 4.40 2.67
N THR A 123 11.26 4.39 1.36
CA THR A 123 12.20 5.31 0.69
C THR A 123 11.45 6.16 -0.34
N PRO A 124 11.97 7.33 -0.72
CA PRO A 124 11.42 8.10 -1.85
C PRO A 124 11.28 7.23 -3.10
N PHE A 125 10.16 7.36 -3.81
CA PHE A 125 10.02 6.73 -5.12
C PHE A 125 10.73 7.61 -6.15
N THR A 126 11.72 7.06 -6.86
CA THR A 126 12.58 7.80 -7.79
C THR A 126 12.62 7.15 -9.16
N ASP A 127 12.92 7.95 -10.18
CA ASP A 127 13.25 7.44 -11.50
C ASP A 127 14.66 6.81 -11.56
N ASN A 128 15.08 6.37 -12.75
CA ASN A 128 16.39 5.75 -12.99
C ASN A 128 17.57 6.71 -12.77
N HIS A 129 17.33 8.01 -12.65
CA HIS A 129 18.32 9.05 -12.39
C HIS A 129 18.26 9.53 -10.92
N ASN A 130 17.55 8.81 -10.05
CA ASN A 130 17.31 9.17 -8.65
C ASN A 130 16.51 10.47 -8.44
N ASN A 131 15.77 10.94 -9.46
CA ASN A 131 14.87 12.08 -9.29
C ASN A 131 13.58 11.62 -8.60
N PRO A 132 13.12 12.30 -7.53
CA PRO A 132 11.86 11.96 -6.89
C PRO A 132 10.66 12.08 -7.84
N ILE A 133 9.87 11.01 -7.93
CA ILE A 133 8.60 10.99 -8.64
C ILE A 133 7.51 11.42 -7.67
N ILE A 134 6.82 12.51 -7.98
CA ILE A 134 5.77 13.08 -7.12
C ILE A 134 4.41 12.85 -7.78
N MET A 135 3.61 11.96 -7.21
CA MET A 135 2.24 11.73 -7.69
C MET A 135 1.26 12.76 -7.14
N GLY A 136 0.36 13.23 -8.01
CA GLY A 136 -0.74 14.11 -7.62
C GLY A 136 -0.40 15.61 -7.55
N LYS A 137 0.66 16.08 -8.22
CA LYS A 137 1.12 17.48 -8.18
C LYS A 137 0.05 18.49 -8.63
N GLU A 138 -0.79 18.15 -9.61
CA GLU A 138 -1.53 19.16 -10.36
C GLU A 138 -2.90 19.56 -9.80
N ASN A 139 -3.57 18.75 -8.96
CA ASN A 139 -5.00 18.95 -8.66
C ASN A 139 -5.37 18.87 -7.17
N GLY A 140 -4.89 19.80 -6.35
CA GLY A 140 -5.32 19.93 -4.95
C GLY A 140 -4.94 18.71 -4.08
N PRO A 141 -5.58 18.51 -2.91
CA PRO A 141 -5.23 17.42 -2.00
C PRO A 141 -5.67 16.05 -2.54
N TYR A 142 -4.77 15.06 -2.50
CA TYR A 142 -5.00 13.67 -2.91
C TYR A 142 -5.62 12.82 -1.77
N ILE A 143 -6.51 13.44 -0.99
CA ILE A 143 -7.19 12.77 0.13
C ILE A 143 -8.20 11.75 -0.41
N GLY A 144 -8.14 10.54 0.13
CA GLY A 144 -9.06 9.48 -0.23
C GLY A 144 -8.76 8.92 -1.63
N VAL A 145 -7.52 9.10 -2.10
CA VAL A 145 -7.06 8.50 -3.34
C VAL A 145 -7.20 6.97 -3.25
N ARG A 146 -7.59 6.37 -4.35
CA ARG A 146 -7.60 4.92 -4.53
C ARG A 146 -6.91 4.60 -5.82
N ALA A 147 -6.22 3.46 -5.84
CA ALA A 147 -5.67 2.97 -7.09
C ALA A 147 -5.68 1.45 -7.18
N VAL A 148 -5.67 1.00 -8.42
CA VAL A 148 -5.56 -0.41 -8.79
C VAL A 148 -4.56 -0.53 -9.93
N ILE A 149 -3.77 -1.60 -9.91
CA ILE A 149 -2.85 -1.94 -10.99
C ILE A 149 -3.60 -2.79 -12.00
N GLY A 150 -3.44 -2.47 -13.28
CA GLY A 150 -3.97 -3.22 -14.41
C GLY A 150 -3.13 -2.94 -15.65
N GLY A 151 -3.77 -2.97 -16.81
CA GLY A 151 -3.06 -3.00 -18.10
C GLY A 151 -2.72 -4.44 -18.48
N ARG A 152 -2.25 -4.63 -19.72
CA ARG A 152 -1.98 -5.96 -20.26
C ARG A 152 -0.87 -6.66 -19.48
N ASP A 153 0.12 -5.89 -19.05
CA ASP A 153 1.33 -6.39 -18.42
C ASP A 153 1.46 -5.91 -16.95
N ASN A 154 0.34 -5.50 -16.32
CA ASN A 154 0.32 -4.88 -14.98
C ASN A 154 1.19 -3.62 -14.87
N ASP A 155 1.27 -2.87 -15.97
CA ASP A 155 2.12 -1.72 -16.21
C ASP A 155 1.39 -0.38 -16.00
N LEU A 156 0.07 -0.41 -15.78
CA LEU A 156 -0.74 0.79 -15.61
C LEU A 156 -1.33 0.88 -14.21
N LEU A 157 -1.17 2.04 -13.58
CA LEU A 157 -1.79 2.40 -12.32
C LEU A 157 -2.99 3.30 -12.60
N PHE A 158 -4.19 2.78 -12.37
CA PHE A 158 -5.45 3.52 -12.47
C PHE A 158 -5.71 4.19 -11.13
N ILE A 159 -5.71 5.51 -11.11
CA ILE A 159 -5.80 6.32 -9.90
C ILE A 159 -7.10 7.11 -9.94
N THR A 160 -7.92 6.95 -8.92
CA THR A 160 -9.13 7.78 -8.72
C THR A 160 -8.94 8.65 -7.49
N PHE A 161 -9.39 9.89 -7.58
CA PHE A 161 -9.25 10.86 -6.50
C PHE A 161 -10.41 11.87 -6.54
N ARG A 162 -10.42 12.78 -5.56
CA ARG A 162 -11.51 13.73 -5.30
C ARG A 162 -12.02 14.41 -6.57
N TYR A 163 -13.30 14.82 -6.57
CA TYR A 163 -13.94 15.55 -7.69
C TYR A 163 -14.16 14.76 -8.97
N ARG A 164 -14.18 13.42 -8.88
CA ARG A 164 -14.50 12.48 -9.98
C ARG A 164 -13.37 12.24 -10.97
N TYR A 165 -12.15 12.62 -10.61
CA TYR A 165 -11.03 12.45 -11.51
C TYR A 165 -10.51 11.02 -11.51
N ILE A 166 -10.18 10.54 -12.69
CA ILE A 166 -9.40 9.33 -12.91
C ILE A 166 -8.14 9.71 -13.71
N SER A 167 -7.00 9.21 -13.27
CA SER A 167 -5.72 9.32 -13.95
C SER A 167 -5.20 7.93 -14.27
N VAL A 168 -4.47 7.81 -15.37
CA VAL A 168 -3.70 6.61 -15.71
C VAL A 168 -2.23 6.98 -15.67
N PHE A 169 -1.48 6.29 -14.83
CA PHE A 169 -0.05 6.46 -14.65
C PHE A 169 0.69 5.22 -15.14
N ASP A 170 1.69 5.41 -15.99
CA ASP A 170 2.55 4.36 -16.51
C ASP A 170 3.64 4.00 -15.49
N LEU A 171 3.66 2.76 -15.04
CA LEU A 171 4.64 2.26 -14.07
C LEU A 171 6.02 1.97 -14.68
N ASN A 172 6.14 1.90 -16.01
CA ASN A 172 7.42 1.70 -16.70
C ASN A 172 8.09 3.04 -17.03
N THR A 173 7.32 4.01 -17.53
CA THR A 173 7.85 5.34 -17.91
C THR A 173 7.78 6.37 -16.78
N PHE A 174 7.05 6.06 -15.71
CA PHE A 174 6.79 6.95 -14.58
C PHE A 174 6.09 8.27 -14.96
N GLN A 175 5.20 8.21 -15.95
CA GLN A 175 4.48 9.37 -16.47
C GLN A 175 2.97 9.17 -16.44
N PHE A 176 2.23 10.27 -16.29
CA PHE A 176 0.78 10.25 -16.50
C PHE A 176 0.48 10.19 -18.00
N ILE A 177 -0.29 9.18 -18.42
CA ILE A 177 -0.70 9.00 -19.83
C ILE A 177 -2.02 9.70 -20.11
N LYS A 178 -2.94 9.69 -19.14
CA LYS A 178 -4.29 10.22 -19.34
C LYS A 178 -4.90 10.72 -18.05
N HIS A 179 -5.68 11.78 -18.18
CA HIS A 179 -6.59 12.28 -17.17
C HIS A 179 -8.00 12.34 -17.74
N ASN A 180 -9.01 11.96 -16.96
CA ASN A 180 -10.39 12.07 -17.34
C ASN A 180 -11.28 12.32 -16.12
N THR A 181 -12.53 12.68 -16.38
CA THR A 181 -13.58 12.79 -15.36
C THR A 181 -14.54 11.62 -15.53
N LEU A 182 -14.80 10.90 -14.43
CA LEU A 182 -15.75 9.80 -14.41
C LEU A 182 -17.19 10.35 -14.54
N PRO A 183 -18.08 9.65 -15.28
CA PRO A 183 -19.46 10.07 -15.50
C PRO A 183 -20.33 9.74 -14.28
N THR A 184 -20.06 10.42 -13.18
CA THR A 184 -20.85 10.35 -11.93
C THR A 184 -21.18 11.75 -11.46
N ASP A 185 -22.27 11.91 -10.73
CA ASP A 185 -22.67 13.20 -10.17
C ASP A 185 -22.12 13.42 -8.75
N TYR A 186 -21.51 12.40 -8.16
CA TYR A 186 -21.03 12.43 -6.77
C TYR A 186 -19.51 12.50 -6.68
N TYR A 187 -19.01 13.12 -5.61
CA TYR A 187 -17.60 13.05 -5.26
C TYR A 187 -17.18 11.61 -4.98
N ILE A 188 -16.09 11.18 -5.62
CA ILE A 188 -15.47 9.89 -5.35
C ILE A 188 -14.27 10.07 -4.42
N GLY A 189 -14.11 9.13 -3.51
CA GLY A 189 -12.96 9.06 -2.62
C GLY A 189 -13.15 7.95 -1.59
N SER A 190 -12.07 7.37 -1.12
CA SER A 190 -12.05 6.30 -0.11
C SER A 190 -12.86 5.03 -0.44
N HIS A 191 -13.27 4.84 -1.69
CA HIS A 191 -14.03 3.67 -2.15
C HIS A 191 -13.18 2.40 -2.21
N CYS A 192 -13.81 1.26 -2.46
CA CYS A 192 -13.14 -0.01 -2.72
C CYS A 192 -13.03 -0.25 -4.24
N PHE A 193 -11.99 -0.97 -4.65
CA PHE A 193 -11.87 -1.56 -5.98
C PHE A 193 -12.16 -3.05 -5.90
#